data_AF-A0A5N3QYA6-F1
#
_entry.id   AF-A0A5N3QYA6-F1
#
_cell.length_a   1.000
_cell.length_b   1.000
_cell.length_c   1.000
_cell.angle_alpha   90.00
_cell.angle_beta   90.00
_cell.angle_gamma   90.00
#
_symmetry.space_group_name_H-M   'P 1'
#
loop_
_entity.id
_entity.type
_entity.pdbx_description
1 polymer ?
#
loop_
_entity_poly.entity_id
_entity_poly.type
_entity_poly.pdbx_seq_one_letter_code
_entity_poly.pdbx_strand_id
1 'polypeptide(L)'
;MFFLIACSKETDREDLEYLIKTEQYESVLNLIDDYIEKNNEDELGYYVKAIALINTGQDYSDILPVLDMAFLKSPSDKVEQYSYAMSVMLLQNRYCDESLSIASKVGFNLHNPDSREFSLFAIGYADCVSLSSYKSKSFIINLYERLLLQTTYNYELTESYITYLANINKWDVAEKVVERYNANKPRTKHFNDLLNYLKERSKK
;
A
#
# COMPACT_ATOMS: atom_id res chain seq x y z
N MET A 1 -27.84 5.85 19.95
CA MET A 1 -28.96 6.61 19.35
C MET A 1 -29.26 5.94 18.02
N PHE A 2 -30.32 5.13 17.97
CA PHE A 2 -30.70 4.38 16.77
C PHE A 2 -31.32 5.35 15.76
N PHE A 3 -30.70 5.52 14.60
CA PHE A 3 -31.34 6.20 13.48
C PHE A 3 -32.22 5.19 12.74
N LEU A 4 -33.52 5.24 13.04
CA LEU A 4 -34.57 4.83 12.11
C LEU A 4 -34.64 5.90 11.02
N ILE A 5 -34.20 5.59 9.80
CA ILE A 5 -34.52 6.38 8.61
C ILE A 5 -35.15 5.43 7.59
N ALA A 6 -36.47 5.29 7.71
CA ALA A 6 -37.33 4.88 6.62
C ALA A 6 -37.76 6.15 5.87
N CYS A 7 -36.96 6.53 4.87
CA CYS A 7 -37.32 7.41 3.76
C CYS A 7 -36.21 7.24 2.74
N SER A 8 -36.53 6.70 1.55
CA SER A 8 -35.60 6.41 0.47
C SER A 8 -35.02 7.70 -0.10
N LYS A 9 -34.04 8.28 0.60
CA LYS A 9 -33.18 9.30 0.03
C LYS A 9 -32.29 8.55 -0.96
N GLU A 10 -32.43 8.84 -2.25
CA GLU A 10 -31.54 8.28 -3.25
C GLU A 10 -30.11 8.66 -2.88
N THR A 11 -29.22 7.68 -2.83
CA THR A 11 -27.79 7.93 -2.64
C THR A 11 -27.27 8.69 -3.84
N ASP A 12 -26.70 9.86 -3.59
CA ASP A 12 -26.09 10.69 -4.62
C ASP A 12 -24.55 10.64 -4.54
N ARG A 13 -23.90 11.39 -5.43
CA ARG A 13 -22.44 11.46 -5.50
C ARG A 13 -21.82 12.04 -4.22
N GLU A 14 -22.48 13.02 -3.59
CA GLU A 14 -21.98 13.67 -2.37
C GLU A 14 -22.02 12.70 -1.18
N ASP A 15 -23.05 11.86 -1.12
CA ASP A 15 -23.14 10.79 -0.12
C ASP A 15 -21.94 9.82 -0.24
N LEU A 16 -21.57 9.40 -1.45
CA LEU A 16 -20.39 8.54 -1.66
C LEU A 16 -19.07 9.21 -1.28
N GLU A 17 -18.89 10.49 -1.61
CA GLU A 17 -17.71 11.26 -1.21
C GLU A 17 -17.63 11.42 0.32
N TYR A 18 -18.77 11.55 0.99
CA TYR A 18 -18.85 11.57 2.45
C TYR A 18 -18.46 10.23 3.07
N LEU A 19 -18.87 9.10 2.48
CA LEU A 19 -18.49 7.76 2.95
C LEU A 19 -16.98 7.55 2.88
N ILE A 20 -16.33 7.95 1.79
CA ILE A 20 -14.86 7.91 1.69
C ILE A 20 -14.24 8.71 2.82
N LYS A 21 -14.71 9.94 3.06
CA LYS A 21 -14.14 10.85 4.08
C LYS A 21 -14.33 10.37 5.51
N THR A 22 -15.39 9.63 5.78
CA THR A 22 -15.76 9.19 7.14
C THR A 22 -15.43 7.74 7.43
N GLU A 23 -14.87 7.02 6.46
CA GLU A 23 -14.44 5.63 6.58
C GLU A 23 -15.56 4.65 7.01
N GLN A 24 -16.82 4.99 6.70
CA GLN A 24 -18.00 4.20 7.04
C GLN A 24 -18.30 3.16 5.95
N TYR A 25 -17.50 2.10 5.84
CA TYR A 25 -17.56 1.19 4.70
C TYR A 25 -18.48 -0.03 4.88
N GLU A 26 -18.55 -0.61 6.07
CA GLU A 26 -19.17 -1.92 6.30
C GLU A 26 -20.71 -1.89 6.18
N SER A 27 -21.36 -0.81 6.63
CA SER A 27 -22.82 -0.68 6.66
C SER A 27 -23.43 -0.14 5.37
N VAL A 28 -22.63 0.08 4.31
CA VAL A 28 -23.01 1.00 3.23
C VAL A 28 -22.78 0.44 1.82
N LEU A 29 -22.34 -0.82 1.71
CA LEU A 29 -22.20 -1.52 0.42
C LEU A 29 -23.49 -1.55 -0.40
N ASN A 30 -24.64 -1.78 0.24
CA ASN A 30 -25.93 -1.77 -0.47
C ASN A 30 -26.26 -0.41 -1.09
N LEU A 31 -25.93 0.70 -0.42
CA LEU A 31 -26.14 2.05 -0.98
C LEU A 31 -25.21 2.33 -2.16
N ILE A 32 -23.99 1.81 -2.10
CA ILE A 32 -23.03 1.91 -3.20
C ILE A 32 -23.53 1.10 -4.40
N ASP A 33 -24.07 -0.09 -4.17
CA ASP A 33 -24.62 -0.94 -5.24
C ASP A 33 -25.84 -0.30 -5.91
N ASP A 34 -26.78 0.26 -5.12
CA ASP A 34 -27.92 1.02 -5.63
C ASP A 34 -27.47 2.23 -6.46
N TYR A 35 -26.41 2.92 -6.03
CA TYR A 35 -25.83 4.03 -6.78
C TYR A 35 -25.24 3.57 -8.12
N ILE A 36 -24.47 2.48 -8.13
CA ILE A 36 -23.85 1.93 -9.34
C ILE A 36 -24.93 1.48 -10.34
N GLU A 37 -26.01 0.85 -9.89
CA GLU A 37 -27.09 0.42 -10.78
C GLU A 37 -27.70 1.60 -11.55
N LYS A 38 -27.89 2.74 -10.86
CA LYS A 38 -28.47 3.96 -11.44
C LYS A 38 -27.46 4.80 -12.22
N ASN A 39 -26.17 4.72 -11.88
CA ASN A 39 -25.09 5.55 -12.42
C ASN A 39 -23.93 4.68 -12.95
N ASN A 40 -24.24 3.66 -13.74
CA ASN A 40 -23.28 2.63 -14.13
C ASN A 40 -22.09 3.11 -14.99
N GLU A 41 -22.14 4.34 -15.49
CA GLU A 41 -21.06 5.02 -16.21
C GLU A 41 -20.18 5.90 -15.31
N ASP A 42 -20.58 6.19 -14.06
CA ASP A 42 -19.80 6.99 -13.12
C ASP A 42 -18.73 6.12 -12.45
N GLU A 43 -17.46 6.44 -12.68
CA GLU A 43 -16.33 5.68 -12.14
C GLU A 43 -16.26 5.73 -10.60
N LEU A 44 -16.82 6.78 -9.99
CA LEU A 44 -16.75 6.99 -8.55
C LEU A 44 -17.44 5.86 -7.78
N GLY A 45 -18.59 5.37 -8.26
CA GLY A 45 -19.33 4.29 -7.60
C GLY A 45 -18.48 3.04 -7.43
N TYR A 46 -17.84 2.60 -8.52
CA TYR A 46 -16.94 1.45 -8.50
C TYR A 46 -15.69 1.69 -7.64
N TYR A 47 -15.12 2.89 -7.69
CA TYR A 47 -13.96 3.24 -6.86
C TYR A 47 -14.29 3.19 -5.36
N VAL A 48 -15.43 3.75 -4.95
CA VAL A 48 -15.90 3.71 -3.56
C VAL A 48 -16.17 2.27 -3.12
N LYS A 49 -16.79 1.45 -4.00
CA LYS A 49 -17.01 0.03 -3.72
C LYS A 49 -15.69 -0.71 -3.50
N ALA A 50 -14.69 -0.50 -4.34
CA ALA A 50 -13.38 -1.12 -4.18
C ALA A 50 -12.73 -0.73 -2.84
N ILE A 51 -12.75 0.55 -2.46
CA ILE A 51 -12.26 1.02 -1.16
C ILE A 51 -12.97 0.30 -0.02
N ALA A 52 -14.30 0.20 -0.09
CA ALA A 52 -15.09 -0.44 0.96
C ALA A 52 -14.75 -1.93 1.10
N LEU A 53 -14.64 -2.66 -0.01
CA LEU A 53 -14.26 -4.08 -0.01
C LEU A 53 -12.84 -4.30 0.55
N ILE A 54 -11.88 -3.44 0.18
CA ILE A 54 -10.50 -3.51 0.68
C ILE A 54 -10.47 -3.32 2.20
N ASN A 55 -11.13 -2.28 2.72
CA ASN A 55 -11.12 -1.95 4.16
C ASN A 55 -11.93 -2.92 5.02
N THR A 56 -12.91 -3.59 4.43
CA THR A 56 -13.69 -4.64 5.11
C THR A 56 -13.04 -6.03 5.00
N GLY A 57 -11.84 -6.12 4.42
CA GLY A 57 -11.05 -7.35 4.37
C GLY A 57 -11.63 -8.44 3.46
N GLN A 58 -12.35 -8.05 2.41
CA GLN A 58 -12.92 -9.01 1.43
C GLN A 58 -11.85 -9.64 0.55
N ASP A 59 -12.11 -10.83 0.06
CA ASP A 59 -11.14 -11.53 -0.80
C ASP A 59 -10.85 -10.73 -2.09
N TYR A 60 -9.60 -10.79 -2.55
CA TYR A 60 -9.18 -10.06 -3.74
C TYR A 60 -9.98 -10.45 -5.00
N SER A 61 -10.53 -11.66 -5.05
CA SER A 61 -11.42 -12.11 -6.13
C SER A 61 -12.69 -11.27 -6.26
N ASP A 62 -13.15 -10.65 -5.17
CA ASP A 62 -14.32 -9.78 -5.16
C ASP A 62 -13.93 -8.32 -5.44
N ILE A 63 -12.71 -7.92 -5.06
CA ILE A 63 -12.18 -6.57 -5.27
C ILE A 63 -11.79 -6.35 -6.74
N LEU A 64 -11.09 -7.31 -7.35
CA LEU A 64 -10.48 -7.15 -8.68
C LEU A 64 -11.50 -6.81 -9.78
N PRO A 65 -12.67 -7.48 -9.90
CA PRO A 65 -13.66 -7.11 -10.91
C PRO A 65 -14.19 -5.69 -10.75
N VAL A 66 -14.32 -5.21 -9.50
CA VAL A 66 -14.78 -3.84 -9.20
C VAL A 66 -13.72 -2.82 -9.61
N LEU A 67 -12.44 -3.08 -9.30
CA LEU A 67 -11.33 -2.24 -9.74
C LEU A 67 -11.23 -2.19 -11.27
N ASP A 68 -11.37 -3.33 -11.95
CA ASP A 68 -11.34 -3.39 -13.41
C ASP A 68 -12.46 -2.54 -14.04
N MET A 69 -13.66 -2.58 -13.46
CA MET A 69 -14.75 -1.70 -13.87
C MET A 69 -14.46 -0.21 -13.57
N ALA A 70 -13.91 0.11 -12.39
CA ALA A 70 -13.53 1.48 -12.06
C ALA A 70 -12.53 2.04 -13.08
N PHE A 71 -11.51 1.28 -13.46
CA PHE A 71 -10.54 1.70 -14.47
C PHE A 71 -11.13 1.80 -15.87
N LEU A 72 -12.00 0.86 -16.26
CA LEU A 72 -12.68 0.89 -17.56
C LEU A 72 -13.54 2.14 -17.73
N LYS A 73 -14.20 2.58 -16.66
CA LYS A 73 -15.07 3.78 -16.65
C LYS A 73 -14.31 5.08 -16.40
N SER A 74 -13.08 5.00 -15.91
CA SER A 74 -12.29 6.19 -15.59
C SER A 74 -11.84 6.95 -16.84
N PRO A 75 -11.87 8.29 -16.81
CA PRO A 75 -11.14 9.12 -17.77
C PRO A 75 -9.66 8.72 -17.84
N SER A 76 -9.09 8.68 -19.04
CA SER A 76 -7.72 8.19 -19.27
C SER A 76 -6.66 8.94 -18.46
N ASP A 77 -6.87 10.23 -18.20
CA ASP A 77 -5.99 11.11 -17.43
C ASP A 77 -6.04 10.85 -15.91
N LYS A 78 -7.06 10.15 -15.41
CA LYS A 78 -7.18 9.80 -13.98
C LYS A 78 -6.71 8.38 -13.64
N VAL A 79 -6.64 7.50 -14.64
CA VAL A 79 -6.34 6.07 -14.48
C VAL A 79 -5.01 5.84 -13.72
N GLU A 80 -3.99 6.63 -14.03
CA GLU A 80 -2.68 6.58 -13.35
C GLU A 80 -2.81 6.91 -11.86
N GLN A 81 -3.46 8.03 -11.54
CA GLN A 81 -3.65 8.49 -10.16
C GLN A 81 -4.47 7.50 -9.32
N TYR A 82 -5.57 6.97 -9.87
CA TYR A 82 -6.41 6.02 -9.15
C TYR A 82 -5.68 4.70 -8.88
N SER A 83 -4.93 4.21 -9.84
CA SER A 83 -4.19 2.97 -9.65
C SER A 83 -3.07 3.12 -8.63
N TYR A 84 -2.42 4.28 -8.55
CA TYR A 84 -1.50 4.57 -7.45
C TYR A 84 -2.19 4.45 -6.10
N ALA A 85 -3.31 5.18 -5.93
CA ALA A 85 -4.06 5.23 -4.70
C ALA A 85 -4.55 3.84 -4.29
N MET A 86 -5.05 3.05 -5.24
CA MET A 86 -5.50 1.68 -4.99
C MET A 86 -4.35 0.73 -4.66
N SER A 87 -3.19 0.87 -5.32
CA SER A 87 -2.01 0.07 -5.00
C SER A 87 -1.52 0.34 -3.58
N VAL A 88 -1.50 1.61 -3.15
CA VAL A 88 -1.17 1.99 -1.77
C VAL A 88 -2.21 1.46 -0.77
N MET A 89 -3.51 1.58 -1.09
CA MET A 89 -4.60 1.06 -0.24
C MET A 89 -4.48 -0.47 -0.04
N LEU A 90 -4.17 -1.21 -1.11
CA LEU A 90 -3.94 -2.65 -1.07
C LEU A 90 -2.75 -3.01 -0.17
N LEU A 91 -1.62 -2.29 -0.28
CA LEU A 91 -0.46 -2.47 0.60
C LEU A 91 -0.82 -2.25 2.08
N GLN A 92 -1.57 -1.20 2.38
CA GLN A 92 -2.02 -0.89 3.75
C GLN A 92 -2.92 -1.99 4.32
N ASN A 93 -3.67 -2.68 3.46
CA ASN A 93 -4.60 -3.76 3.82
C ASN A 93 -4.04 -5.18 3.57
N ARG A 94 -2.71 -5.33 3.46
CA ARG A 94 -2.01 -6.63 3.35
C ARG A 94 -2.21 -7.40 2.04
N TYR A 95 -2.79 -6.80 1.02
CA TYR A 95 -2.86 -7.35 -0.34
C TYR A 95 -1.55 -7.03 -1.10
N CYS A 96 -0.43 -7.56 -0.60
CA CYS A 96 0.90 -7.12 -1.04
C CYS A 96 1.23 -7.51 -2.48
N ASP A 97 0.93 -8.75 -2.89
CA ASP A 97 1.27 -9.20 -4.25
C ASP A 97 0.28 -8.58 -5.27
N GLU A 98 -0.98 -8.45 -4.87
CA GLU A 98 -2.08 -7.86 -5.63
C GLU A 98 -1.84 -6.38 -5.94
N SER A 99 -1.25 -5.64 -5.00
CA SER A 99 -0.90 -4.23 -5.23
C SER A 99 0.07 -4.07 -6.42
N LEU A 100 0.98 -5.04 -6.63
CA LEU A 100 1.90 -5.02 -7.78
C LEU A 100 1.14 -5.08 -9.11
N SER A 101 0.09 -5.92 -9.16
CA SER A 101 -0.74 -6.07 -10.36
C SER A 101 -1.42 -4.75 -10.71
N ILE A 102 -2.01 -4.07 -9.72
CA ILE A 102 -2.66 -2.78 -9.94
C ILE A 102 -1.65 -1.69 -10.34
N ALA A 103 -0.50 -1.60 -9.67
CA ALA A 103 0.54 -0.62 -10.00
C ALA A 103 1.06 -0.81 -11.44
N SER A 104 1.19 -2.06 -11.89
CA SER A 104 1.69 -2.38 -13.23
C SER A 104 0.74 -2.00 -14.37
N LYS A 105 -0.58 -1.92 -14.12
CA LYS A 105 -1.60 -1.69 -15.17
C LYS A 105 -1.55 -0.29 -15.79
N VAL A 106 -0.92 0.70 -15.14
CA VAL A 106 -1.10 2.12 -15.50
C VAL A 106 0.18 2.91 -15.69
N GLY A 107 1.31 2.23 -15.87
CA GLY A 107 2.54 2.91 -16.24
C GLY A 107 3.28 3.56 -15.09
N PHE A 108 3.12 3.06 -13.85
CA PHE A 108 4.21 3.24 -12.89
C PHE A 108 5.47 2.75 -13.56
N ASN A 109 6.45 3.65 -13.71
CA ASN A 109 7.74 3.26 -14.22
C ASN A 109 8.47 2.49 -13.13
N LEU A 110 8.02 1.26 -12.88
CA LEU A 110 8.67 0.29 -12.02
C LEU A 110 10.05 -0.11 -12.55
N HIS A 111 10.46 0.43 -13.70
CA HIS A 111 11.77 0.25 -14.31
C HIS A 111 12.70 1.45 -14.06
N ASN A 112 12.22 2.56 -13.47
CA ASN A 112 13.05 3.71 -13.08
C ASN A 112 13.19 3.77 -11.55
N PRO A 113 14.26 3.19 -10.99
CA PRO A 113 14.47 3.18 -9.55
C PRO A 113 14.78 4.55 -8.95
N ASP A 114 15.11 5.55 -9.77
CA ASP A 114 15.31 6.93 -9.34
C ASP A 114 14.00 7.73 -9.23
N SER A 115 12.88 7.16 -9.68
CA SER A 115 11.56 7.79 -9.50
C SER A 115 11.12 7.72 -8.04
N ARG A 116 10.41 8.77 -7.60
CA ARG A 116 9.85 8.83 -6.24
C ARG A 116 8.81 7.73 -6.05
N GLU A 117 8.03 7.49 -7.09
CA GLU A 117 6.96 6.52 -7.18
C GLU A 117 7.50 5.10 -7.00
N PHE A 118 8.58 4.74 -7.71
CA PHE A 118 9.25 3.46 -7.51
C PHE A 118 9.71 3.30 -6.07
N SER A 119 10.39 4.30 -5.53
CA SER A 119 10.95 4.21 -4.17
C SER A 119 9.85 4.01 -3.13
N LEU A 120 8.79 4.82 -3.16
CA LEU A 120 7.66 4.72 -2.23
C LEU A 120 6.96 3.36 -2.34
N PHE A 121 6.70 2.90 -3.55
CA PHE A 121 6.02 1.64 -3.77
C PHE A 121 6.90 0.43 -3.39
N ALA A 122 8.20 0.48 -3.70
CA ALA A 122 9.17 -0.54 -3.32
C ALA A 122 9.30 -0.67 -1.79
N ILE A 123 9.37 0.45 -1.07
CA ILE A 123 9.37 0.47 0.40
C ILE A 123 8.07 -0.14 0.93
N GLY A 124 6.92 0.36 0.47
CA GLY A 124 5.61 -0.10 0.94
C GLY A 124 5.39 -1.59 0.68
N TYR A 125 5.80 -2.10 -0.48
CA TYR A 125 5.74 -3.52 -0.80
C TYR A 125 6.66 -4.35 0.09
N ALA A 126 7.93 -3.94 0.24
CA ALA A 126 8.88 -4.63 1.10
C ALA A 126 8.40 -4.70 2.55
N ASP A 127 7.87 -3.58 3.09
CA ASP A 127 7.26 -3.53 4.41
C ASP A 127 6.04 -4.44 4.52
N CYS A 128 5.15 -4.42 3.52
CA CYS A 128 3.96 -5.26 3.50
C CYS A 128 4.30 -6.75 3.59
N VAL A 129 5.22 -7.22 2.74
CA VAL A 129 5.65 -8.64 2.75
C VAL A 129 6.51 -8.99 3.96
N SER A 130 7.21 -8.03 4.56
CA SER A 130 8.01 -8.25 5.77
C SER A 130 7.16 -8.62 6.99
N LEU A 131 5.91 -8.17 6.98
CA LEU A 131 4.91 -8.37 8.03
C LEU A 131 4.02 -9.58 7.75
N SER A 132 4.14 -10.19 6.57
CA SER A 132 3.37 -11.37 6.18
C SER A 132 4.10 -12.67 6.53
N SER A 133 3.35 -13.73 6.81
CA SER A 133 3.91 -15.05 7.15
C SER A 133 4.17 -15.94 5.94
N TYR A 134 3.66 -15.57 4.76
CA TYR A 134 3.68 -16.42 3.57
C TYR A 134 4.96 -16.29 2.73
N LYS A 135 5.77 -15.25 2.94
CA LYS A 135 7.09 -15.12 2.32
C LYS A 135 8.19 -15.58 3.30
N SER A 136 9.22 -16.23 2.78
CA SER A 136 10.35 -16.65 3.62
C SER A 136 11.22 -15.46 4.01
N LYS A 137 11.88 -15.55 5.17
CA LYS A 137 12.83 -14.51 5.61
C LYS A 137 13.94 -14.25 4.59
N SER A 138 14.42 -15.29 3.90
CA SER A 138 15.46 -15.13 2.87
C SER A 138 14.94 -14.41 1.64
N PHE A 139 13.68 -14.63 1.25
CA PHE A 139 13.04 -13.89 0.17
C PHE A 139 13.00 -12.39 0.51
N ILE A 140 12.53 -12.04 1.70
CA ILE A 140 12.41 -10.65 2.15
C ILE A 140 13.78 -9.97 2.21
N ILE A 141 14.79 -10.64 2.78
CA ILE A 141 16.19 -10.16 2.78
C ILE A 141 16.66 -9.89 1.35
N ASN A 142 16.52 -10.85 0.45
CA ASN A 142 16.96 -10.70 -0.94
C ASN A 142 16.21 -9.59 -1.69
N LEU A 143 14.93 -9.37 -1.37
CA LEU A 143 14.14 -8.27 -1.91
C LEU A 143 14.74 -6.92 -1.49
N TYR A 144 14.93 -6.68 -0.20
CA TYR A 144 15.54 -5.44 0.30
C TYR A 144 16.93 -5.21 -0.27
N GLU A 145 17.79 -6.23 -0.31
CA GLU A 145 19.15 -6.11 -0.88
C GLU A 145 19.12 -5.65 -2.34
N ARG A 146 18.22 -6.22 -3.16
CA ARG A 146 18.06 -5.81 -4.56
C ARG A 146 17.54 -4.40 -4.68
N LEU A 147 16.50 -4.05 -3.92
CA LEU A 147 15.88 -2.72 -3.96
C LEU A 147 16.86 -1.63 -3.49
N LEU A 148 17.69 -1.90 -2.48
CA LEU A 148 18.72 -0.96 -2.04
C LEU A 148 19.75 -0.70 -3.12
N LEU A 149 20.19 -1.73 -3.86
CA LEU A 149 21.13 -1.53 -4.97
C LEU A 149 20.50 -0.73 -6.10
N GLN A 150 19.25 -1.02 -6.44
CA GLN A 150 18.54 -0.32 -7.52
C GLN A 150 18.27 1.15 -7.18
N THR A 151 17.87 1.44 -5.95
CA THR A 151 17.55 2.81 -5.49
C THR A 151 18.77 3.59 -5.03
N THR A 152 19.97 3.10 -5.32
CA THR A 152 21.24 3.67 -4.87
C THR A 152 21.20 3.97 -3.37
N TYR A 153 20.87 2.98 -2.56
CA TYR A 153 20.73 3.08 -1.10
C TYR A 153 19.78 4.21 -0.66
N ASN A 154 18.51 4.13 -1.07
CA ASN A 154 17.48 5.04 -0.58
C ASN A 154 17.41 4.99 0.97
N TYR A 155 17.21 6.17 1.59
CA TYR A 155 17.28 6.34 3.03
C TYR A 155 16.17 5.60 3.77
N GLU A 156 14.92 5.81 3.34
CA GLU A 156 13.73 5.23 3.95
C GLU A 156 13.70 3.70 3.80
N LEU A 157 14.09 3.19 2.63
CA LEU A 157 14.25 1.76 2.39
C LEU A 157 15.34 1.14 3.27
N THR A 158 16.44 1.87 3.50
CA THR A 158 17.52 1.43 4.39
C THR A 158 17.03 1.34 5.83
N GLU A 159 16.30 2.35 6.30
CA GLU A 159 15.69 2.38 7.64
C GLU A 159 14.74 1.21 7.86
N SER A 160 13.84 0.99 6.91
CA SER A 160 12.89 -0.13 6.90
C SER A 160 13.63 -1.48 6.96
N TYR A 161 14.65 -1.68 6.12
CA TYR A 161 15.39 -2.94 6.09
C TYR A 161 16.15 -3.23 7.39
N ILE A 162 16.82 -2.22 7.96
CA ILE A 162 17.49 -2.34 9.27
C ILE A 162 16.49 -2.76 10.35
N THR A 163 15.31 -2.13 10.35
CA THR A 163 14.24 -2.43 11.29
C THR A 163 13.74 -3.87 11.13
N TYR A 164 13.52 -4.33 9.89
CA TYR A 164 13.15 -5.71 9.61
C TYR A 164 14.22 -6.71 10.10
N LEU A 165 15.50 -6.47 9.77
CA LEU A 165 16.61 -7.33 10.19
C LEU A 165 16.72 -7.42 11.72
N ALA A 166 16.55 -6.30 12.42
CA ALA A 166 16.52 -6.26 13.88
C ALA A 166 15.37 -7.12 14.44
N ASN A 167 14.16 -7.00 13.88
CA ASN A 167 12.99 -7.78 14.30
C ASN A 167 13.19 -9.29 14.15
N ILE A 168 14.05 -9.73 13.23
CA ILE A 168 14.41 -11.15 13.06
C ILE A 168 15.77 -11.52 13.68
N ASN A 169 16.32 -10.67 14.55
CA ASN A 169 17.60 -10.85 15.25
C ASN A 169 18.82 -11.03 14.33
N LYS A 170 18.81 -10.42 13.14
CA LYS A 170 19.93 -10.41 12.18
C LYS A 170 20.79 -9.16 12.36
N TRP A 171 21.29 -8.96 13.57
CA TRP A 171 22.05 -7.78 13.97
C TRP A 171 23.34 -7.57 13.16
N ASP A 172 24.06 -8.66 12.88
CA ASP A 172 25.29 -8.65 12.08
C ASP A 172 25.05 -8.20 10.64
N VAL A 173 23.91 -8.58 10.06
CA VAL A 173 23.50 -8.14 8.73
C VAL A 173 23.10 -6.67 8.78
N ALA A 174 22.34 -6.25 9.80
CA ALA A 174 21.88 -4.88 9.93
C ALA A 174 23.06 -3.88 10.07
N GLU A 175 24.10 -4.24 10.83
CA GLU A 175 25.34 -3.46 10.92
C GLU A 175 26.03 -3.31 9.55
N LYS A 176 26.15 -4.40 8.80
CA LYS A 176 26.72 -4.38 7.43
C LYS A 176 25.90 -3.54 6.45
N VAL A 177 24.58 -3.45 6.64
CA VAL A 177 23.73 -2.55 5.83
C VAL A 177 24.08 -1.09 6.12
N VAL A 178 24.27 -0.72 7.38
CA VAL A 178 24.68 0.65 7.78
C VAL A 178 26.06 1.00 7.24
N GLU A 179 27.01 0.08 7.32
CA GLU A 179 28.36 0.25 6.74
C GLU A 179 28.29 0.49 5.24
N ARG A 180 27.54 -0.34 4.50
CA ARG A 180 27.35 -0.20 3.06
C ARG A 180 26.65 1.11 2.68
N TYR A 181 25.63 1.52 3.44
CA TYR A 181 24.98 2.81 3.23
C TYR A 181 26.00 3.96 3.36
N ASN A 182 26.75 4.00 4.47
CA ASN A 182 27.72 5.07 4.73
C ASN A 182 28.92 5.08 3.76
N ALA A 183 29.19 3.96 3.08
CA ALA A 183 30.19 3.89 2.01
C ALA A 183 29.69 4.51 0.69
N ASN A 184 28.37 4.58 0.47
CA ASN A 184 27.75 5.06 -0.77
C ASN A 184 27.01 6.41 -0.61
N LYS A 185 26.76 6.84 0.62
CA LYS A 185 26.00 8.06 0.97
C LYS A 185 26.72 8.86 2.05
N PRO A 186 26.35 10.14 2.24
CA PRO A 186 26.83 10.93 3.37
C PRO A 186 26.64 10.16 4.68
N ARG A 187 27.72 10.05 5.45
CA ARG A 187 27.71 9.31 6.69
C ARG A 187 26.63 9.86 7.61
N THR A 188 25.72 9.00 8.05
CA THR A 188 24.65 9.37 8.98
C THR A 188 24.85 8.71 10.33
N LYS A 189 24.65 9.49 11.40
CA LYS A 189 24.59 8.96 12.76
C LYS A 189 23.28 8.23 13.02
N HIS A 190 22.21 8.64 12.34
CA HIS A 190 20.84 8.14 12.55
C HIS A 190 20.74 6.62 12.57
N PHE A 191 21.31 5.93 11.57
CA PHE A 191 21.20 4.47 11.52
C PHE A 191 21.96 3.74 12.64
N ASN A 192 23.05 4.32 13.14
CA ASN A 192 23.73 3.79 14.32
C ASN A 192 22.88 3.97 15.58
N ASP A 193 22.26 5.15 15.72
CA ASP A 193 21.37 5.46 16.84
C ASP A 193 20.11 4.55 16.80
N LEU A 194 19.54 4.32 15.61
CA LEU A 194 18.44 3.37 15.38
C LEU A 194 18.83 1.94 15.78
N LEU A 195 19.98 1.45 15.35
CA LEU A 195 20.46 0.11 15.72
C LEU A 195 20.59 -0.05 17.24
N ASN A 196 21.15 0.95 17.91
CA ASN A 196 21.29 0.94 19.37
C ASN A 196 19.92 0.92 20.06
N TYR A 197 18.99 1.78 19.62
CA TYR A 197 17.62 1.81 20.12
C TYR A 197 16.91 0.45 19.96
N LEU A 198 17.00 -0.17 18.77
CA LEU A 198 16.38 -1.47 18.49
C LEU A 198 16.99 -2.59 19.34
N LYS A 199 18.32 -2.60 19.53
CA LYS A 199 19.02 -3.55 20.40
C LYS A 199 18.57 -3.43 21.86
N GLU A 200 18.47 -2.21 22.38
CA GLU A 200 17.98 -1.97 23.74
C GLU A 200 16.54 -2.44 23.93
N ARG A 201 15.69 -2.17 22.93
CA ARG A 201 14.29 -2.62 22.94
C ARG A 201 14.16 -4.14 22.93
N SER A 202 15.01 -4.86 22.19
CA SER A 202 14.98 -6.33 22.11
C SER A 202 15.35 -7.07 23.40
N LYS A 203 15.96 -6.36 24.36
CA LYS A 203 16.37 -6.92 25.67
C LYS A 203 15.27 -6.80 26.73
N LYS A 204 14.22 -6.04 26.46
CA LYS A 204 13.06 -5.85 27.35
C LYS A 204 11.99 -6.87 27.01
#